data_AF-A0A2T7T6V4-F1
#
_entry.id   AF-A0A2T7T6V4-F1
#
_cell.length_a   1.000
_cell.length_b   1.000
_cell.length_c   1.000
_cell.angle_alpha   90.00
_cell.angle_beta   90.00
_cell.angle_gamma   90.00
#
_symmetry.space_group_name_H-M   'P 1'
#
loop_
_entity.id
_entity.type
_entity.pdbx_description
1 polymer ?
#
loop_
_entity_poly.entity_id
_entity_poly.type
_entity_poly.pdbx_seq_one_letter_code
_entity_poly.pdbx_strand_id
1 'polypeptide(L)'
;MPDMTVTENTGARTEEAAALIGDARERVNTLDDRIIGLVQERMAVSAVIQDARITSGGRRVNLSREMEILGRYREALGKPGTALAMTLLELSRGRV
;
A
#
# COMPACT_ATOMS: atom_id res chain seq x y z
N MET A 1 17.49 21.24 -21.25
CA MET A 1 16.02 21.19 -21.25
C MET A 1 15.53 22.48 -20.61
N PRO A 2 14.58 23.22 -21.20
CA PRO A 2 14.07 24.42 -20.55
C PRO A 2 13.32 24.00 -19.28
N ASP A 3 13.52 24.76 -18.20
CA ASP A 3 12.86 24.56 -16.92
C ASP A 3 11.36 24.86 -17.10
N MET A 4 10.51 23.84 -16.96
CA MET A 4 9.07 24.00 -17.12
C MET A 4 8.52 24.82 -15.97
N THR A 5 7.61 25.73 -16.27
CA THR A 5 7.00 26.59 -15.24
C THR A 5 6.22 25.75 -14.23
N VAL A 6 6.11 26.20 -12.97
CA VAL A 6 5.44 25.45 -11.89
C VAL A 6 3.97 25.10 -12.25
N THR A 7 3.32 25.96 -13.02
CA THR A 7 1.98 25.74 -13.57
C THR A 7 1.94 24.60 -14.59
N GLU A 8 2.94 24.45 -15.46
CA GLU A 8 3.06 23.34 -16.41
C GLU A 8 3.31 22.00 -15.72
N ASN A 9 4.17 21.97 -14.70
CA ASN A 9 4.46 20.75 -13.91
C ASN A 9 3.25 20.21 -13.14
N THR A 10 2.34 21.10 -12.74
CA THR A 10 1.17 20.78 -11.92
C THR A 10 -0.10 20.63 -12.75
N GLY A 11 -0.14 21.17 -13.96
CA GLY A 11 -1.35 21.30 -14.77
C GLY A 11 -2.28 22.42 -14.28
N ALA A 12 -1.82 23.23 -13.31
CA ALA A 12 -2.58 24.32 -12.74
C ALA A 12 -2.69 25.51 -13.69
N ARG A 13 -3.79 26.26 -13.59
CA ARG A 13 -4.03 27.47 -14.40
C ARG A 13 -3.70 28.77 -13.66
N THR A 14 -3.34 28.69 -12.38
CA THR A 14 -2.92 29.82 -11.54
C THR A 14 -1.67 29.44 -10.73
N GLU A 15 -0.83 30.41 -10.41
CA GLU A 15 0.38 30.18 -9.60
C GLU A 15 0.05 29.68 -8.18
N GLU A 16 -1.02 30.22 -7.57
CA GLU A 16 -1.50 29.78 -6.25
C GLU A 16 -1.93 28.30 -6.26
N ALA A 17 -2.70 27.88 -7.28
CA ALA A 17 -3.08 26.48 -7.42
C ALA A 17 -1.87 25.59 -7.72
N ALA A 18 -0.87 26.10 -8.46
CA ALA A 18 0.36 25.38 -8.76
C ALA A 18 1.17 25.13 -7.47
N ALA A 19 1.32 26.14 -6.62
CA ALA A 19 2.00 26.01 -5.33
C ALA A 19 1.29 24.99 -4.43
N LEU A 20 -0.04 25.10 -4.28
CA LEU A 20 -0.83 24.16 -3.46
C LEU A 20 -0.71 22.71 -3.95
N ILE A 21 -0.75 22.49 -5.27
CA ILE A 21 -0.59 21.14 -5.85
C ILE A 21 0.82 20.60 -5.61
N GLY A 22 1.85 21.46 -5.71
CA GLY A 22 3.23 21.10 -5.38
C GLY A 22 3.35 20.55 -3.96
N ASP A 23 2.90 21.33 -2.98
CA ASP A 23 2.94 20.95 -1.55
C ASP A 23 2.12 19.68 -1.27
N ALA A 24 0.94 19.57 -1.87
CA ALA A 24 0.09 18.39 -1.74
C ALA A 24 0.76 17.13 -2.31
N ARG A 25 1.47 17.24 -3.44
CA ARG A 25 2.21 16.11 -4.04
C ARG A 25 3.38 15.68 -3.18
N GLU A 26 4.14 16.62 -2.61
CA GLU A 26 5.21 16.28 -1.66
C GLU A 26 4.65 15.54 -0.43
N ARG A 27 3.47 15.97 0.05
CA ARG A 27 2.77 15.27 1.12
C ARG A 27 2.33 13.87 0.73
N VAL A 28 1.83 13.68 -0.49
CA VAL A 28 1.47 12.35 -1.04
C VAL A 28 2.71 11.45 -1.10
N ASN A 29 3.84 11.93 -1.62
CA ASN A 29 5.09 11.16 -1.66
C ASN A 29 5.52 10.69 -0.26
N THR A 30 5.44 11.58 0.74
CA THR A 30 5.74 11.22 2.14
C THR A 30 4.79 10.14 2.68
N LEU A 31 3.52 10.15 2.28
CA LEU A 31 2.56 9.12 2.67
C LEU A 31 2.84 7.80 1.96
N ASP A 32 3.18 7.85 0.68
CA ASP A 32 3.51 6.67 -0.12
C ASP A 32 4.76 5.96 0.41
N ASP A 33 5.82 6.70 0.78
CA ASP A 33 7.01 6.13 1.42
C ASP A 33 6.65 5.38 2.72
N ARG A 34 5.75 5.95 3.52
CA ARG A 34 5.28 5.31 4.76
C ARG A 34 4.43 4.07 4.47
N ILE A 35 3.55 4.13 3.47
CA ILE A 35 2.74 2.99 3.05
C ILE A 35 3.65 1.85 2.58
N ILE A 36 4.65 2.15 1.74
CA ILE A 36 5.62 1.16 1.26
C ILE A 36 6.37 0.53 2.43
N GLY A 37 6.88 1.34 3.37
CA GLY A 37 7.54 0.84 4.57
C GLY A 37 6.65 -0.09 5.41
N LEU A 38 5.39 0.29 5.64
CA LEU A 38 4.42 -0.54 6.37
C LEU A 38 4.09 -1.85 5.63
N VAL A 39 4.01 -1.82 4.30
CA VAL A 39 3.78 -3.03 3.50
C VAL A 39 4.97 -3.98 3.60
N GLN A 40 6.20 -3.47 3.50
CA GLN A 40 7.42 -4.27 3.66
C GLN A 40 7.52 -4.90 5.06
N GLU A 41 7.24 -4.12 6.11
CA GLU A 41 7.19 -4.62 7.49
C GLU A 41 6.13 -5.72 7.65
N ARG A 42 4.93 -5.50 7.11
CA ARG A 42 3.84 -6.50 7.13
C ARG A 42 4.24 -7.79 6.41
N MET A 43 4.98 -7.70 5.30
CA MET A 43 5.51 -8.85 4.58
C MET A 43 6.52 -9.63 5.42
N ALA A 44 7.47 -8.93 6.06
CA ALA A 44 8.48 -9.55 6.93
C ALA A 44 7.82 -10.30 8.10
N VAL A 45 6.85 -9.67 8.78
CA VAL A 45 6.09 -10.31 9.87
C VAL A 45 5.29 -11.50 9.34
N SER A 46 4.68 -11.40 8.16
CA SER A 46 3.94 -12.50 7.55
C SER A 46 4.83 -13.70 7.23
N ALA A 47 6.07 -13.47 6.80
CA ALA A 47 7.04 -14.53 6.54
C ALA A 47 7.40 -15.29 7.82
N VAL A 48 7.64 -14.59 8.93
CA VAL A 48 7.89 -15.21 10.25
C VAL A 48 6.72 -16.08 10.69
N ILE A 49 5.48 -15.61 10.52
CA ILE A 49 4.27 -16.38 10.85
C ILE A 49 4.15 -17.64 9.98
N GLN A 50 4.45 -17.53 8.68
CA GLN A 50 4.39 -18.67 7.77
C GLN A 50 5.45 -19.71 8.10
N ASP A 51 6.68 -19.28 8.40
CA ASP A 51 7.77 -20.16 8.81
C ASP A 51 7.37 -20.96 10.07
N ALA A 52 6.93 -20.26 11.12
CA ALA A 52 6.46 -20.90 12.36
C ALA A 52 5.35 -21.94 12.13
N ARG A 53 4.40 -21.66 11.22
CA ARG A 53 3.34 -22.61 10.85
C ARG A 53 3.89 -23.84 10.14
N ILE A 54 4.81 -23.67 9.20
CA ILE A 54 5.38 -24.79 8.43
C ILE A 54 6.23 -25.66 9.34
N THR A 55 7.07 -25.04 10.17
CA THR A 55 7.98 -25.74 11.09
C THR A 55 7.21 -26.51 12.18
N SER A 56 5.97 -26.11 12.48
CA SER A 56 5.06 -26.86 13.37
C SER A 56 4.18 -27.92 12.66
N GLY A 57 4.41 -28.19 11.36
CA GLY A 57 3.63 -29.16 10.58
C GLY A 57 2.28 -28.65 10.09
N GLY A 58 2.02 -27.36 10.24
CA GLY A 58 0.81 -26.68 9.78
C GLY A 58 0.86 -26.29 8.30
N ARG A 59 -0.26 -25.75 7.82
CA ARG A 59 -0.36 -25.22 6.45
C ARG A 59 0.21 -23.80 6.38
N ARG A 60 0.85 -23.46 5.25
CA ARG A 60 1.35 -22.11 4.95
C ARG A 60 0.23 -21.04 5.00
N VAL A 61 -0.99 -21.41 4.64
CA VAL A 61 -2.15 -20.50 4.56
C VAL A 61 -3.25 -20.90 5.55
N ASN A 62 -3.90 -19.90 6.16
CA ASN A 62 -5.11 -20.05 6.97
C ASN A 62 -6.24 -19.21 6.35
N LEU A 63 -7.21 -19.88 5.71
CA LEU A 63 -8.30 -19.22 4.98
C LEU A 63 -9.17 -18.34 5.89
N SER A 64 -9.50 -18.80 7.10
CA SER A 64 -10.31 -18.02 8.05
C SER A 64 -9.63 -16.70 8.39
N ARG A 65 -8.32 -16.72 8.65
CA ARG A 65 -7.56 -15.50 8.91
C ARG A 65 -7.49 -14.57 7.70
N GLU A 66 -7.41 -15.12 6.49
CA GLU A 66 -7.41 -14.30 5.27
C GLU A 66 -8.76 -13.63 5.04
N MET A 67 -9.87 -14.34 5.28
CA MET A 67 -11.21 -13.76 5.21
C MET A 67 -11.40 -12.61 6.20
N GLU A 68 -10.85 -12.71 7.42
CA GLU A 68 -10.85 -11.59 8.39
C GLU A 68 -10.07 -10.37 7.87
N ILE A 69 -8.94 -10.59 7.19
CA ILE A 69 -8.13 -9.51 6.61
C ILE A 69 -8.92 -8.83 5.49
N LEU A 70 -9.53 -9.60 4.58
CA LEU A 70 -10.39 -9.05 3.53
C LEU A 70 -11.54 -8.22 4.11
N GLY A 71 -12.19 -8.73 5.17
CA GLY A 71 -13.25 -8.04 5.89
C GLY A 71 -12.80 -6.70 6.46
N ARG A 72 -11.66 -6.69 7.18
CA ARG A 72 -11.08 -5.48 7.79
C ARG A 72 -10.80 -4.38 6.76
N TYR A 73 -10.19 -4.73 5.63
CA TYR A 73 -9.90 -3.74 4.60
C TYR A 73 -11.16 -3.26 3.89
N ARG A 74 -12.13 -4.15 3.65
CA ARG A 74 -13.42 -3.77 3.06
C ARG A 74 -14.21 -2.82 3.95
N GLU A 75 -14.18 -3.04 5.27
CA GLU A 75 -14.83 -2.16 6.23
C GLU A 75 -14.19 -0.75 6.24
N ALA A 76 -12.86 -0.68 6.21
CA ALA A 76 -12.14 0.59 6.25
C ALA A 76 -12.18 1.37 4.92
N LEU A 77 -12.13 0.69 3.78
CA LEU A 77 -11.91 1.32 2.46
C LEU A 77 -13.03 1.01 1.44
N GLY A 78 -14.09 0.32 1.86
CA GLY A 78 -15.16 -0.12 0.98
C GLY A 78 -14.72 -1.18 -0.04
N LYS A 79 -15.35 -1.20 -1.21
CA LYS A 79 -15.07 -2.20 -2.27
C LYS A 79 -13.59 -2.24 -2.71
N PRO A 80 -12.88 -1.11 -2.91
CA PRO A 80 -11.45 -1.11 -3.24
C PRO A 80 -10.57 -1.78 -2.18
N GLY A 81 -10.99 -1.74 -0.90
CA GLY A 81 -10.26 -2.36 0.21
C GLY A 81 -10.04 -3.86 0.01
N THR A 82 -11.02 -4.58 -0.53
CA THR A 82 -10.87 -6.01 -0.82
C THR A 82 -9.72 -6.26 -1.80
N ALA A 83 -9.63 -5.47 -2.87
CA ALA A 83 -8.56 -5.64 -3.88
C ALA A 83 -7.18 -5.35 -3.28
N LEU A 84 -7.06 -4.27 -2.49
CA LEU A 84 -5.83 -3.96 -1.77
C LEU A 84 -5.41 -5.10 -0.83
N ALA A 85 -6.34 -5.64 -0.05
CA ALA A 85 -6.05 -6.77 0.83
C ALA A 85 -5.62 -8.03 0.08
N MET A 86 -6.22 -8.32 -1.09
CA MET A 86 -5.80 -9.43 -1.94
C MET A 86 -4.36 -9.26 -2.41
N THR A 87 -3.99 -8.07 -2.91
CA THR A 87 -2.61 -7.76 -3.31
C THR A 87 -1.62 -7.94 -2.15
N LEU A 88 -1.96 -7.46 -0.96
CA LEU A 88 -1.10 -7.63 0.23
C LEU A 88 -0.93 -9.10 0.63
N LEU A 89 -1.98 -9.91 0.50
CA LEU A 89 -1.91 -11.35 0.74
C LEU A 89 -1.05 -12.06 -0.31
N GLU A 90 -1.13 -11.67 -1.58
CA GLU A 90 -0.30 -12.21 -2.66
C GLU A 90 1.18 -11.92 -2.47
N LEU A 91 1.53 -10.66 -2.15
CA LEU A 91 2.89 -10.25 -1.80
C LEU A 91 3.44 -11.07 -0.63
N SER A 92 2.62 -11.27 0.41
CA SER A 92 3.02 -12.03 1.60
C SER A 92 3.24 -13.52 1.34
N ARG A 93 2.73 -14.08 0.23
CA ARG A 93 2.90 -15.49 -0.14
C ARG A 93 4.07 -15.71 -1.12
N GLY A 94 4.74 -14.64 -1.56
CA GLY A 94 5.83 -14.72 -2.54
C GLY A 94 5.37 -15.13 -3.95
N ARG A 95 4.16 -14.72 -4.37
CA ARG A 95 3.60 -15.04 -5.70
C ARG A 95 3.80 -13.92 -6.74
N VAL A 96 4.73 -13.01 -6.49
CA VAL A 96 5.04 -11.84 -7.33
C VAL A 96 6.50 -11.90 -7.76
#